data_AF-A0A954CDY7-F1
#
_entry.id   AF-A0A954CDY7-F1
#
_cell.length_a   1.000
_cell.length_b   1.000
_cell.length_c   1.000
_cell.angle_alpha   90.00
_cell.angle_beta   90.00
_cell.angle_gamma   90.00
#
_symmetry.space_group_name_H-M   'P 1'
#
loop_
_entity.id
_entity.type
_entity.pdbx_description
1 polymer ?
#
loop_
_entity_poly.entity_id
_entity_poly.type
_entity_poly.pdbx_seq_one_letter_code
_entity_poly.pdbx_strand_id
1 'polypeptide(L)'
;QHLVDHARTHIEHTYKRPFADRAMRWMLAHVIPHPTVFRFALLGAMLGRWTAPLMPARMKAMLALAPKRMAGPSWVDRPQVIPAEGPRRQRVALLTGCAQQVLDPQINEATVRLLTRHGVEVVIAKGAGCCGAVTHHMGKEAAALVATRANVAAWSKEMAEFGGEGLDAIVINTSGCGTSVKDYGFMLRGEAEWAERAAAVSAKTKDISEFLIGMELLPRVVETGHRITYHSACSMQHGQKITQEPKTLLKRAGFKVKEVPEGHLCCGSAGTYNLLQPAIATRLRDRKVANIERTRPQFIVTGNIGCMSQIATGTELPIVHTVQLLDWVTGGPIPVPLDGKVEERPVAPAAEPAAPAVAAE
;
A
#
# COMPACT_ATOMS: atom_id res chain seq x y z
N GLN A 1 -5.97 19.83 -5.14
CA GLN A 1 -6.66 18.54 -4.87
C GLN A 1 -8.03 18.81 -4.22
N HIS A 2 -8.11 19.68 -3.21
CA HIS A 2 -9.31 19.89 -2.40
C HIS A 2 -10.58 20.39 -3.12
N LEU A 3 -10.47 21.07 -4.28
CA LEU A 3 -11.66 21.48 -5.08
C LEU A 3 -12.52 20.28 -5.50
N VAL A 4 -11.88 19.16 -5.86
CA VAL A 4 -12.60 17.93 -6.26
C VAL A 4 -13.34 17.32 -5.08
N ASP A 5 -12.74 17.37 -3.89
CA ASP A 5 -13.36 16.83 -2.67
C ASP A 5 -14.54 17.69 -2.21
N HIS A 6 -14.43 19.03 -2.26
CA HIS A 6 -15.57 19.91 -2.04
C HIS A 6 -16.71 19.63 -3.03
N ALA A 7 -16.39 19.43 -4.31
CA ALA A 7 -17.39 19.07 -5.31
C ALA A 7 -18.05 17.72 -5.02
N ARG A 8 -17.30 16.71 -4.52
CA ARG A 8 -17.85 15.40 -4.13
C ARG A 8 -18.83 15.53 -2.98
N THR A 9 -18.48 16.25 -1.92
CA THR A 9 -19.38 16.52 -0.79
C THR A 9 -20.63 17.25 -1.28
N HIS A 10 -20.46 18.32 -2.08
CA HIS A 10 -21.59 19.04 -2.65
C HIS A 10 -22.53 18.14 -3.47
N ILE A 11 -22.00 17.34 -4.40
CA ILE A 11 -22.80 16.41 -5.21
C ILE A 11 -23.46 15.33 -4.34
N GLU A 12 -22.82 14.85 -3.27
CA GLU A 12 -23.45 13.91 -2.34
C GLU A 12 -24.67 14.52 -1.64
N HIS A 13 -24.65 15.82 -1.34
CA HIS A 13 -25.79 16.54 -0.75
C HIS A 13 -26.85 16.99 -1.75
N THR A 14 -26.47 17.44 -2.94
CA THR A 14 -27.39 18.09 -3.88
C THR A 14 -27.94 17.18 -4.98
N TYR A 15 -27.22 16.10 -5.34
CA TYR A 15 -27.64 15.20 -6.40
C TYR A 15 -28.28 13.91 -5.86
N LYS A 16 -29.57 13.72 -6.14
CA LYS A 16 -30.30 12.50 -5.79
C LYS A 16 -29.97 11.35 -6.74
N ARG A 17 -28.97 10.56 -6.37
CA ARG A 17 -28.56 9.35 -7.11
C ARG A 17 -29.68 8.30 -7.17
N PRO A 18 -29.71 7.46 -8.22
CA PRO A 18 -30.57 6.28 -8.27
C PRO A 18 -30.40 5.38 -7.04
N PHE A 19 -31.45 4.68 -6.65
CA PHE A 19 -31.46 3.84 -5.45
C PHE A 19 -30.32 2.80 -5.46
N ALA A 20 -30.11 2.11 -6.59
CA ALA A 20 -29.05 1.10 -6.71
C ALA A 20 -27.65 1.69 -6.45
N ASP A 21 -27.38 2.91 -6.92
CA ASP A 21 -26.10 3.59 -6.70
C ASP A 21 -25.91 3.98 -5.24
N ARG A 22 -26.98 4.45 -4.59
CA ARG A 22 -26.98 4.78 -3.15
C ARG A 22 -26.74 3.53 -2.30
N ALA A 23 -27.45 2.44 -2.59
CA ALA A 23 -27.29 1.16 -1.90
C ALA A 23 -25.86 0.62 -2.08
N MET A 24 -25.30 0.66 -3.30
CA MET A 24 -23.93 0.24 -3.56
C MET A 24 -22.91 1.07 -2.77
N ARG A 25 -22.99 2.40 -2.86
CA ARG A 25 -22.09 3.30 -2.10
C ARG A 25 -22.26 3.17 -0.59
N TRP A 26 -23.47 2.87 -0.12
CA TRP A 26 -23.72 2.53 1.28
C TRP A 26 -22.99 1.26 1.68
N MET A 27 -23.18 0.17 0.94
CA MET A 27 -22.51 -1.11 1.19
C MET A 27 -20.98 -0.95 1.19
N LEU A 28 -20.40 -0.33 0.15
CA LEU A 28 -18.94 -0.16 0.05
C LEU A 28 -18.34 0.63 1.21
N ALA A 29 -19.07 1.65 1.71
CA ALA A 29 -18.64 2.46 2.84
C ALA A 29 -18.66 1.71 4.19
N HIS A 30 -19.46 0.65 4.30
CA HIS A 30 -19.56 -0.17 5.52
C HIS A 30 -18.75 -1.46 5.41
N VAL A 31 -18.50 -1.96 4.20
CA VAL A 31 -17.75 -3.21 4.00
C VAL A 31 -16.25 -2.94 3.96
N ILE A 32 -15.75 -2.12 3.02
CA ILE A 32 -14.31 -2.00 2.78
C ILE A 32 -13.52 -1.44 3.99
N PRO A 33 -14.01 -0.42 4.71
CA PRO A 33 -13.27 0.13 5.85
C PRO A 33 -13.17 -0.80 7.07
N HIS A 34 -13.94 -1.90 7.09
CA HIS A 34 -14.04 -2.81 8.24
C HIS A 34 -13.50 -4.19 7.85
N PRO A 35 -12.23 -4.50 8.17
CA PRO A 35 -11.53 -5.70 7.68
C PRO A 35 -12.29 -7.02 7.92
N THR A 36 -12.91 -7.19 9.09
CA THR A 36 -13.72 -8.38 9.41
C THR A 36 -14.92 -8.51 8.49
N VAL A 37 -15.68 -7.43 8.29
CA VAL A 37 -16.84 -7.42 7.38
C VAL A 37 -16.39 -7.64 5.94
N PHE A 38 -15.31 -6.98 5.52
CA PHE A 38 -14.75 -7.14 4.17
C PHE A 38 -14.29 -8.57 3.91
N ARG A 39 -13.67 -9.22 4.90
CA ARG A 39 -13.25 -10.62 4.83
C ARG A 39 -14.44 -11.54 4.60
N PHE A 40 -15.52 -11.40 5.37
CA PHE A 40 -16.74 -12.18 5.16
C PHE A 40 -17.38 -11.91 3.79
N ALA A 41 -17.40 -10.66 3.34
CA ALA A 41 -17.92 -10.30 2.02
C ALA A 41 -17.11 -10.97 0.89
N LEU A 42 -15.77 -10.99 1.00
CA LEU A 42 -14.91 -11.66 0.02
C LEU A 42 -15.05 -13.19 0.07
N LEU A 43 -15.19 -13.80 1.26
CA LEU A 43 -15.47 -15.23 1.38
C LEU A 43 -16.80 -15.57 0.69
N GLY A 44 -17.84 -14.77 0.91
CA GLY A 44 -19.12 -14.90 0.20
C GLY A 44 -18.98 -14.75 -1.32
N ALA A 45 -18.18 -13.78 -1.77
CA ALA A 45 -17.89 -13.59 -3.20
C ALA A 45 -17.13 -14.77 -3.81
N MET A 46 -16.19 -15.37 -3.08
CA MET A 46 -15.45 -16.56 -3.52
C MET A 46 -16.37 -17.78 -3.66
N LEU A 47 -17.22 -18.02 -2.66
CA LEU A 47 -18.21 -19.11 -2.68
C LEU A 47 -19.29 -18.90 -3.76
N GLY A 48 -19.68 -17.64 -4.00
CA GLY A 48 -20.70 -17.25 -4.97
C GLY A 48 -20.17 -17.04 -6.38
N ARG A 49 -18.87 -17.24 -6.66
CA ARG A 49 -18.23 -16.88 -7.94
C ARG A 49 -18.88 -17.54 -9.16
N TRP A 50 -19.41 -18.76 -9.00
CA TRP A 50 -20.12 -19.50 -10.04
C TRP A 50 -21.42 -18.82 -10.51
N THR A 51 -22.00 -17.95 -9.68
CA THR A 51 -23.22 -17.18 -10.02
C THR A 51 -22.93 -15.98 -10.92
N ALA A 52 -21.65 -15.60 -11.12
CA ALA A 52 -21.26 -14.39 -11.84
C ALA A 52 -21.85 -14.21 -13.26
N PRO A 53 -22.08 -15.26 -14.08
CA PRO A 53 -22.73 -15.10 -15.38
C PRO A 53 -24.19 -14.63 -15.31
N LEU A 54 -24.86 -14.89 -14.19
CA LEU A 54 -26.27 -14.53 -13.95
C LEU A 54 -26.42 -13.14 -13.30
N MET A 55 -25.31 -12.53 -12.89
CA MET A 55 -25.30 -11.28 -12.14
C MET A 55 -25.24 -10.05 -13.04
N PRO A 56 -25.82 -8.91 -12.61
CA PRO A 56 -25.65 -7.63 -13.31
C PRO A 56 -24.18 -7.25 -13.49
N ALA A 57 -23.87 -6.47 -14.53
CA ALA A 57 -22.50 -6.13 -14.92
C ALA A 57 -21.60 -5.64 -13.76
N ARG A 58 -22.15 -4.81 -12.87
CA ARG A 58 -21.41 -4.31 -11.68
C ARG A 58 -21.11 -5.42 -10.68
N MET A 59 -22.08 -6.27 -10.35
CA MET A 59 -21.88 -7.40 -9.43
C MET A 59 -20.90 -8.42 -10.02
N LYS A 60 -21.01 -8.70 -11.33
CA LYS A 60 -20.04 -9.53 -12.05
C LYS A 60 -18.62 -8.95 -11.94
N ALA A 61 -18.46 -7.64 -12.10
CA ALA A 61 -17.16 -6.97 -11.94
C ALA A 61 -16.61 -7.07 -10.49
N MET A 62 -17.46 -6.93 -9.48
CA MET A 62 -17.05 -7.11 -8.08
C MET A 62 -16.61 -8.55 -7.79
N LEU A 63 -17.35 -9.55 -8.29
CA LEU A 63 -16.98 -10.97 -8.15
C LEU A 63 -15.67 -11.29 -8.89
N ALA A 64 -15.42 -10.65 -10.04
CA ALA A 64 -14.16 -10.82 -10.78
C ALA A 64 -12.95 -10.25 -10.04
N LEU A 65 -13.14 -9.21 -9.21
CA LEU A 65 -12.09 -8.61 -8.37
C LEU A 65 -11.81 -9.41 -7.09
N ALA A 66 -12.70 -10.32 -6.70
CA ALA A 66 -12.46 -11.18 -5.55
C ALA A 66 -11.25 -12.10 -5.82
N PRO A 67 -10.29 -12.17 -4.89
CA PRO A 67 -9.09 -12.96 -5.10
C PRO A 67 -9.43 -14.45 -5.17
N LYS A 68 -8.59 -15.23 -5.87
CA LYS A 68 -8.77 -16.69 -5.96
C LYS A 68 -8.47 -17.40 -4.63
N ARG A 69 -7.59 -16.81 -3.83
CA ARG A 69 -7.18 -17.28 -2.50
C ARG A 69 -7.04 -16.09 -1.58
N MET A 70 -7.29 -16.29 -0.30
CA MET A 70 -7.17 -15.24 0.72
C MET A 70 -6.28 -15.76 1.85
N ALA A 71 -5.27 -14.98 2.22
CA ALA A 71 -4.43 -15.28 3.37
C ALA A 71 -5.22 -15.16 4.68
N GLY A 72 -4.78 -15.85 5.73
CA GLY A 72 -5.28 -15.66 7.09
C GLY A 72 -5.07 -14.22 7.61
N PRO A 73 -5.72 -13.81 8.71
CA PRO A 73 -5.35 -12.59 9.41
C PRO A 73 -3.88 -12.61 9.82
N SER A 74 -3.18 -11.47 9.71
CA SER A 74 -1.78 -11.39 10.10
C SER A 74 -1.61 -11.11 11.59
N TRP A 75 -0.49 -11.59 12.14
CA TRP A 75 -0.03 -11.26 13.48
C TRP A 75 0.31 -9.77 13.65
N VAL A 76 0.64 -9.05 12.57
CA VAL A 76 0.97 -7.61 12.58
C VAL A 76 -0.28 -6.73 12.77
N ASP A 77 -1.45 -7.20 12.34
CA ASP A 77 -2.65 -6.38 12.18
C ASP A 77 -3.38 -6.03 13.50
N ARG A 78 -2.73 -6.25 14.64
CA ARG A 78 -3.24 -5.96 15.99
C ARG A 78 -2.33 -4.98 16.74
N PRO A 79 -2.86 -4.20 17.70
CA PRO A 79 -2.06 -3.27 18.47
C PRO A 79 -0.93 -3.96 19.22
N GLN A 80 0.30 -3.51 19.00
CA GLN A 80 1.52 -4.03 19.61
C GLN A 80 2.72 -3.13 19.30
N VAL A 81 3.81 -3.32 20.04
CA VAL A 81 5.13 -2.77 19.73
C VAL A 81 6.02 -3.93 19.31
N ILE A 82 6.70 -3.75 18.19
CA ILE A 82 7.59 -4.76 17.59
C ILE A 82 9.00 -4.18 17.65
N PRO A 83 9.88 -4.74 18.51
CA PRO A 83 11.20 -4.17 18.75
C PRO A 83 12.08 -4.23 17.51
N ALA A 84 13.01 -3.29 17.41
CA ALA A 84 14.10 -3.34 16.45
C ALA A 84 14.99 -4.58 16.69
N GLU A 85 15.54 -5.14 15.62
CA GLU A 85 16.62 -6.13 15.72
C GLU A 85 17.94 -5.38 15.94
N GLY A 86 18.62 -5.66 17.06
CA GLY A 86 19.82 -4.93 17.47
C GLY A 86 19.50 -3.54 18.05
N PRO A 87 20.44 -2.57 17.97
CA PRO A 87 20.23 -1.23 18.51
C PRO A 87 19.07 -0.50 17.83
N ARG A 88 18.14 0.02 18.63
CA ARG A 88 17.04 0.85 18.13
C ARG A 88 17.58 2.18 17.61
N ARG A 89 17.44 2.41 16.31
CA ARG A 89 17.88 3.62 15.61
C ARG A 89 16.74 4.61 15.41
N GLN A 90 15.54 4.10 15.15
CA GLN A 90 14.34 4.89 14.91
C GLN A 90 13.10 4.17 15.43
N ARG A 91 12.00 4.89 15.59
CA ARG A 91 10.70 4.38 15.99
C ARG A 91 9.60 4.94 15.08
N VAL A 92 8.80 4.06 14.49
CA VAL A 92 7.74 4.47 13.56
C VAL A 92 6.41 3.83 13.90
N ALA A 93 5.31 4.55 13.64
CA ALA A 93 3.98 3.94 13.61
C ALA A 93 3.70 3.42 12.20
N LEU A 94 3.17 2.21 12.07
CA LEU A 94 2.74 1.66 10.78
C LEU A 94 1.21 1.71 10.67
N LEU A 95 0.70 2.31 9.60
CA LEU A 95 -0.70 2.13 9.22
C LEU A 95 -0.85 0.80 8.48
N THR A 96 -1.52 -0.16 9.10
CA THR A 96 -1.79 -1.48 8.51
C THR A 96 -2.83 -1.46 7.39
N GLY A 97 -3.66 -0.41 7.34
CA GLY A 97 -4.72 -0.23 6.35
C GLY A 97 -5.97 -1.06 6.63
N CYS A 98 -6.98 -0.96 5.77
CA CYS A 98 -8.22 -1.73 5.89
C CYS A 98 -8.30 -2.84 4.84
N ALA A 99 -8.29 -2.48 3.55
CA ALA A 99 -8.36 -3.44 2.46
C ALA A 99 -7.09 -4.32 2.37
N GLN A 100 -5.91 -3.76 2.66
CA GLN A 100 -4.64 -4.49 2.59
C GLN A 100 -4.59 -5.68 3.55
N GLN A 101 -5.08 -5.51 4.79
CA GLN A 101 -5.14 -6.58 5.80
C GLN A 101 -5.93 -7.81 5.33
N VAL A 102 -6.84 -7.62 4.37
CA VAL A 102 -7.67 -8.70 3.83
C VAL A 102 -7.12 -9.22 2.52
N LEU A 103 -6.66 -8.33 1.63
CA LEU A 103 -6.23 -8.68 0.27
C LEU A 103 -4.81 -9.23 0.21
N ASP A 104 -3.88 -8.61 0.94
CA ASP A 104 -2.47 -9.03 1.00
C ASP A 104 -1.82 -8.54 2.31
N PRO A 105 -2.10 -9.23 3.44
CA PRO A 105 -1.53 -8.84 4.73
C PRO A 105 -0.01 -9.03 4.80
N GLN A 106 0.59 -9.83 3.90
CA GLN A 106 2.04 -10.05 3.89
C GLN A 106 2.83 -8.78 3.53
N ILE A 107 2.18 -7.78 2.93
CA ILE A 107 2.79 -6.45 2.72
C ILE A 107 3.13 -5.80 4.08
N ASN A 108 2.24 -5.90 5.07
CA ASN A 108 2.50 -5.38 6.42
C ASN A 108 3.61 -6.18 7.11
N GLU A 109 3.57 -7.51 6.99
CA GLU A 109 4.61 -8.39 7.55
C GLU A 109 5.99 -8.10 6.96
N ALA A 110 6.09 -7.96 5.63
CA ALA A 110 7.33 -7.59 4.96
C ALA A 110 7.79 -6.20 5.37
N THR A 111 6.87 -5.24 5.57
CA THR A 111 7.21 -3.91 6.06
C THR A 111 7.83 -3.97 7.45
N VAL A 112 7.23 -4.73 8.36
CA VAL A 112 7.74 -4.91 9.73
C VAL A 112 9.09 -5.61 9.74
N ARG A 113 9.23 -6.77 9.05
CA ARG A 113 10.50 -7.51 8.97
C ARG A 113 11.62 -6.66 8.38
N LEU A 114 11.32 -5.91 7.31
CA LEU A 114 12.28 -5.01 6.71
C LEU A 114 12.72 -3.94 7.72
N LEU A 115 11.78 -3.22 8.32
CA LEU A 115 12.09 -2.11 9.23
C LEU A 115 12.85 -2.58 10.49
N THR A 116 12.35 -3.62 11.15
CA THR A 116 12.94 -4.15 12.40
C THR A 116 14.37 -4.62 12.21
N ARG A 117 14.64 -5.38 11.13
CA ARG A 117 16.00 -5.78 10.71
C ARG A 117 16.95 -4.62 10.46
N HIS A 118 16.42 -3.45 10.11
CA HIS A 118 17.19 -2.22 9.88
C HIS A 118 17.25 -1.31 11.12
N GLY A 119 16.98 -1.86 12.31
CA GLY A 119 17.07 -1.15 13.57
C GLY A 119 15.89 -0.22 13.86
N VAL A 120 14.74 -0.39 13.17
CA VAL A 120 13.56 0.47 13.35
C VAL A 120 12.50 -0.26 14.17
N GLU A 121 12.17 0.28 15.34
CA GLU A 121 11.04 -0.19 16.14
C GLU A 121 9.73 0.20 15.45
N VAL A 122 8.80 -0.74 15.38
CA VAL A 122 7.50 -0.52 14.73
C VAL A 122 6.38 -0.61 15.76
N VAL A 123 5.56 0.43 15.86
CA VAL A 123 4.34 0.42 16.66
C VAL A 123 3.09 0.33 15.78
N ILE A 124 2.20 -0.58 16.15
CA ILE A 124 0.83 -0.64 15.65
C ILE A 124 -0.05 0.00 16.72
N ALA A 125 -0.37 1.28 16.53
CA ALA A 125 -0.99 2.10 17.55
C ALA A 125 -2.42 1.64 17.88
N LYS A 126 -2.74 1.49 19.18
CA LYS A 126 -4.09 1.14 19.62
C LYS A 126 -5.07 2.27 19.26
N GLY A 127 -6.13 1.90 18.53
CA GLY A 127 -7.17 2.85 18.09
C GLY A 127 -6.95 3.42 16.68
N ALA A 128 -5.77 3.21 16.07
CA ALA A 128 -5.58 3.45 14.65
C ALA A 128 -6.27 2.35 13.83
N GLY A 129 -6.81 2.70 12.66
CA GLY A 129 -7.58 1.80 11.81
C GLY A 129 -7.60 2.26 10.35
N CYS A 130 -8.75 2.20 9.69
CA CYS A 130 -8.89 2.69 8.31
C CYS A 130 -8.45 4.17 8.19
N CYS A 131 -7.79 4.55 7.09
CA CYS A 131 -7.40 5.95 6.84
C CYS A 131 -8.58 6.87 6.47
N GLY A 132 -9.77 6.33 6.21
CA GLY A 132 -10.93 7.10 5.77
C GLY A 132 -10.95 7.48 4.27
N ALA A 133 -9.89 7.20 3.51
CA ALA A 133 -9.77 7.62 2.12
C ALA A 133 -10.93 7.13 1.23
N VAL A 134 -11.31 5.85 1.36
CA VAL A 134 -12.36 5.24 0.53
C VAL A 134 -13.72 5.89 0.77
N THR A 135 -14.08 6.14 2.03
CA THR A 135 -15.34 6.80 2.38
C THR A 135 -15.34 8.26 1.98
N HIS A 136 -14.22 8.96 2.19
CA HIS A 136 -14.03 10.35 1.78
C HIS A 136 -14.22 10.54 0.27
N HIS A 137 -13.56 9.72 -0.55
CA HIS A 137 -13.66 9.81 -2.01
C HIS A 137 -15.06 9.48 -2.58
N MET A 138 -15.93 8.86 -1.79
CA MET A 138 -17.34 8.66 -2.13
C MET A 138 -18.24 9.84 -1.72
N GLY A 139 -17.69 10.90 -1.12
CA GLY A 139 -18.43 12.06 -0.62
C GLY A 139 -18.96 11.91 0.80
N LYS A 140 -18.58 10.85 1.53
CA LYS A 140 -19.05 10.58 2.90
C LYS A 140 -18.11 11.16 3.93
N GLU A 141 -18.01 12.49 3.92
CA GLU A 141 -17.04 13.25 4.70
C GLU A 141 -17.14 12.98 6.21
N ALA A 142 -18.34 13.06 6.79
CA ALA A 142 -18.53 12.83 8.23
C ALA A 142 -17.98 11.46 8.69
N ALA A 143 -18.25 10.38 7.93
CA ALA A 143 -17.75 9.05 8.25
C ALA A 143 -16.22 8.93 8.07
N ALA A 144 -15.65 9.64 7.08
CA ALA A 144 -14.21 9.71 6.92
C ALA A 144 -13.54 10.43 8.10
N LEU A 145 -14.11 11.55 8.55
CA LEU A 145 -13.55 12.34 9.66
C LEU A 145 -13.57 11.59 10.99
N VAL A 146 -14.51 10.67 11.23
CA VAL A 146 -14.46 9.77 12.39
C VAL A 146 -13.19 8.91 12.37
N ALA A 147 -12.86 8.30 11.23
CA ALA A 147 -11.65 7.50 11.09
C ALA A 147 -10.38 8.36 11.18
N THR A 148 -10.40 9.56 10.60
CA THR A 148 -9.31 10.53 10.71
C THR A 148 -9.02 10.91 12.16
N ARG A 149 -10.04 11.31 12.94
CA ARG A 149 -9.88 11.68 14.35
C ARG A 149 -9.37 10.52 15.19
N ALA A 150 -9.85 9.29 14.94
CA ALA A 150 -9.37 8.09 15.64
C ALA A 150 -7.87 7.86 15.40
N ASN A 151 -7.42 7.97 14.14
CA ASN A 151 -6.00 7.84 13.79
C ASN A 151 -5.15 8.97 14.39
N VAL A 152 -5.62 10.22 14.32
CA VAL A 152 -4.93 11.37 14.94
C VAL A 152 -4.80 11.17 16.44
N ALA A 153 -5.88 10.76 17.12
CA ALA A 153 -5.85 10.49 18.56
C ALA A 153 -4.84 9.38 18.92
N ALA A 154 -4.82 8.29 18.17
CA ALA A 154 -3.92 7.17 18.42
C ALA A 154 -2.46 7.56 18.23
N TRP A 155 -2.12 8.21 17.11
CA TRP A 155 -0.73 8.57 16.81
C TRP A 155 -0.23 9.76 17.64
N SER A 156 -1.09 10.71 18.01
CA SER A 156 -0.68 11.79 18.93
C SER A 156 -0.26 11.25 20.30
N LYS A 157 -0.89 10.17 20.80
CA LYS A 157 -0.43 9.49 22.02
C LYS A 157 0.95 8.87 21.85
N GLU A 158 1.15 8.12 20.77
CA GLU A 158 2.46 7.52 20.45
C GLU A 158 3.57 8.55 20.27
N MET A 159 3.23 9.75 19.78
CA MET A 159 4.17 10.87 19.66
C MET A 159 4.53 11.51 21.01
N ALA A 160 3.66 11.42 22.02
CA ALA A 160 3.83 12.09 23.32
C ALA A 160 4.34 11.18 24.44
N GLU A 161 3.92 9.90 24.48
CA GLU A 161 3.97 9.08 25.71
C GLU A 161 5.20 8.16 25.82
N PHE A 162 5.99 7.94 24.75
CA PHE A 162 7.06 6.93 24.77
C PHE A 162 8.42 7.46 25.25
N GLY A 163 8.63 7.54 26.57
CA GLY A 163 9.94 7.78 27.18
C GLY A 163 10.63 9.10 26.80
N GLY A 164 9.89 10.07 26.23
CA GLY A 164 10.43 11.30 25.64
C GLY A 164 10.99 11.16 24.22
N GLU A 165 10.94 9.97 23.61
CA GLU A 165 11.59 9.67 22.32
C GLU A 165 10.61 9.63 21.12
N GLY A 166 9.31 9.79 21.37
CA GLY A 166 8.29 10.06 20.34
C GLY A 166 8.26 9.09 19.14
N LEU A 167 7.75 9.57 18.01
CA LEU A 167 7.80 8.87 16.71
C LEU A 167 8.67 9.64 15.74
N ASP A 168 9.56 8.97 15.01
CA ASP A 168 10.29 9.53 13.89
C ASP A 168 9.40 9.74 12.67
N ALA A 169 8.50 8.78 12.40
CA ALA A 169 7.57 8.83 11.29
C ALA A 169 6.28 8.02 11.54
N ILE A 170 5.25 8.35 10.77
CA ILE A 170 4.07 7.51 10.56
C ILE A 170 4.20 6.94 9.15
N VAL A 171 4.56 5.67 9.06
CA VAL A 171 4.86 4.97 7.82
C VAL A 171 3.59 4.41 7.20
N ILE A 172 3.43 4.68 5.91
CA ILE A 172 2.32 4.19 5.09
C ILE A 172 2.87 3.38 3.93
N ASN A 173 2.42 2.13 3.78
CA ASN A 173 2.81 1.27 2.66
C ASN A 173 1.72 1.13 1.58
N THR A 174 0.50 1.61 1.82
CA THR A 174 -0.52 1.77 0.77
C THR A 174 -0.59 3.24 0.35
N SER A 175 -0.09 3.56 -0.83
CA SER A 175 0.02 4.97 -1.25
C SER A 175 -1.31 5.75 -1.32
N GLY A 176 -2.45 5.07 -1.51
CA GLY A 176 -3.78 5.72 -1.43
C GLY A 176 -4.12 6.20 -0.02
N CYS A 177 -3.74 5.43 1.00
CA CYS A 177 -3.82 5.88 2.39
C CYS A 177 -2.84 7.04 2.63
N GLY A 178 -1.63 6.97 2.05
CA GLY A 178 -0.60 7.99 2.25
C GLY A 178 -1.04 9.37 1.77
N THR A 179 -1.73 9.46 0.63
CA THR A 179 -2.34 10.73 0.18
C THR A 179 -3.33 11.29 1.20
N SER A 180 -4.20 10.44 1.76
CA SER A 180 -5.21 10.91 2.71
C SER A 180 -4.62 11.32 4.05
N VAL A 181 -3.68 10.53 4.59
CA VAL A 181 -3.09 10.82 5.91
C VAL A 181 -2.23 12.09 5.87
N LYS A 182 -1.49 12.32 4.78
CA LYS A 182 -0.77 13.59 4.56
C LYS A 182 -1.71 14.81 4.44
N ASP A 183 -3.00 14.58 4.19
CA ASP A 183 -4.00 15.64 4.08
C ASP A 183 -4.83 15.84 5.37
N TYR A 184 -4.58 15.06 6.43
CA TYR A 184 -5.36 15.14 7.66
C TYR A 184 -5.36 16.53 8.30
N GLY A 185 -4.22 17.23 8.24
CA GLY A 185 -4.08 18.59 8.74
C GLY A 185 -4.99 19.57 7.99
N PHE A 186 -5.15 19.39 6.67
CA PHE A 186 -6.13 20.15 5.90
C PHE A 186 -7.56 19.72 6.25
N MET A 187 -7.85 18.41 6.30
CA MET A 187 -9.19 17.88 6.59
C MET A 187 -9.75 18.37 7.93
N LEU A 188 -8.91 18.49 8.95
CA LEU A 188 -9.30 18.88 10.32
C LEU A 188 -8.94 20.33 10.67
N ARG A 189 -8.52 21.15 9.70
CA ARG A 189 -8.06 22.54 9.93
C ARG A 189 -9.09 23.45 10.60
N GLY A 190 -10.38 23.16 10.42
CA GLY A 190 -11.48 23.92 11.01
C GLY A 190 -11.89 23.46 12.41
N GLU A 191 -11.29 22.38 12.93
CA GLU A 191 -11.66 21.79 14.21
C GLU A 191 -10.58 22.11 15.25
N ALA A 192 -10.82 23.12 16.08
CA ALA A 192 -9.83 23.64 17.04
C ALA A 192 -9.21 22.55 17.93
N GLU A 193 -9.99 21.54 18.34
CA GLU A 193 -9.51 20.42 19.14
C GLU A 193 -8.48 19.54 18.41
N TRP A 194 -8.56 19.46 17.07
CA TRP A 194 -7.83 18.49 16.25
C TRP A 194 -6.78 19.10 15.33
N ALA A 195 -6.92 20.38 14.96
CA ALA A 195 -6.15 21.00 13.89
C ALA A 195 -4.63 20.84 14.05
N GLU A 196 -4.09 21.16 15.23
CA GLU A 196 -2.65 21.05 15.51
C GLU A 196 -2.17 19.59 15.46
N ARG A 197 -2.87 18.69 16.16
CA ARG A 197 -2.55 17.25 16.20
C ARG A 197 -2.57 16.63 14.80
N ALA A 198 -3.57 16.98 13.99
CA ALA A 198 -3.72 16.49 12.62
C ALA A 198 -2.63 17.03 11.69
N ALA A 199 -2.23 18.30 11.85
CA ALA A 199 -1.10 18.88 11.12
C ALA A 199 0.22 18.18 11.48
N ALA A 200 0.46 17.91 12.76
CA ALA A 200 1.64 17.18 13.23
C ALA A 200 1.70 15.74 12.68
N VAL A 201 0.56 15.03 12.68
CA VAL A 201 0.42 13.71 12.04
C VAL A 201 0.74 13.78 10.55
N SER A 202 0.19 14.77 9.84
CA SER A 202 0.43 14.95 8.40
C SER A 202 1.90 15.17 8.11
N ALA A 203 2.58 16.01 8.91
CA ALA A 203 4.00 16.32 8.76
C ALA A 203 4.91 15.11 9.06
N LYS A 204 4.54 14.23 9.99
CA LYS A 204 5.29 13.00 10.29
C LYS A 204 4.99 11.84 9.32
N THR A 205 3.97 11.98 8.48
CA THR A 205 3.55 10.88 7.61
C THR A 205 4.46 10.74 6.40
N LYS A 206 5.00 9.54 6.21
CA LYS A 206 5.86 9.19 5.08
C LYS A 206 5.34 7.95 4.38
N ASP A 207 5.42 7.92 3.06
CA ASP A 207 5.36 6.65 2.33
C ASP A 207 6.57 5.80 2.73
N ILE A 208 6.43 4.48 2.76
CA ILE A 208 7.54 3.58 3.07
C ILE A 208 8.76 3.84 2.16
N SER A 209 8.56 4.18 0.89
CA SER A 209 9.67 4.45 -0.03
C SER A 209 10.39 5.76 0.29
N GLU A 210 9.64 6.77 0.75
CA GLU A 210 10.19 8.06 1.20
C GLU A 210 10.92 7.93 2.53
N PHE A 211 10.47 7.01 3.40
CA PHE A 211 11.18 6.69 4.63
C PHE A 211 12.50 5.95 4.35
N LEU A 212 12.46 4.89 3.54
CA LEU A 212 13.61 4.03 3.26
C LEU A 212 14.70 4.69 2.41
N ILE A 213 14.37 5.68 1.57
CA ILE A 213 15.38 6.32 0.69
C ILE A 213 16.48 7.04 1.47
N GLY A 214 16.16 7.50 2.69
CA GLY A 214 17.09 8.13 3.62
C GLY A 214 17.89 7.15 4.49
N MET A 215 17.65 5.86 4.35
CA MET A 215 18.33 4.81 5.11
C MET A 215 19.34 4.07 4.23
N GLU A 216 20.44 3.63 4.85
CA GLU A 216 21.31 2.63 4.26
C GLU A 216 20.70 1.25 4.51
N LEU A 217 20.24 0.60 3.44
CA LEU A 217 19.72 -0.75 3.53
C LEU A 217 20.86 -1.75 3.68
N LEU A 218 20.61 -2.83 4.41
CA LEU A 218 21.54 -3.95 4.54
C LEU A 218 21.91 -4.49 3.15
N PRO A 219 23.13 -5.05 3.00
CA PRO A 219 23.54 -5.65 1.74
C PRO A 219 22.56 -6.70 1.25
N ARG A 220 22.44 -6.81 -0.08
CA ARG A 220 21.63 -7.86 -0.70
C ARG A 220 22.21 -9.23 -0.33
N VAL A 221 21.32 -10.17 0.02
CA VAL A 221 21.68 -11.57 0.29
C VAL A 221 21.22 -12.53 -0.80
N VAL A 222 20.40 -12.05 -1.74
CA VAL A 222 19.98 -12.77 -2.95
C VAL A 222 20.44 -12.04 -4.21
N GLU A 223 20.76 -12.79 -5.27
CA GLU A 223 21.12 -12.24 -6.57
C GLU A 223 19.93 -11.53 -7.19
N THR A 224 20.16 -10.28 -7.60
CA THR A 224 19.12 -9.44 -8.18
C THR A 224 19.52 -9.05 -9.61
N GLY A 225 19.08 -9.87 -10.57
CA GLY A 225 19.28 -9.61 -12.00
C GLY A 225 17.99 -9.38 -12.78
N HIS A 226 16.85 -9.46 -12.09
CA HIS A 226 15.54 -9.55 -12.71
C HIS A 226 15.13 -8.26 -13.43
N ARG A 227 14.51 -8.44 -14.59
CA ARG A 227 13.86 -7.35 -15.32
C ARG A 227 12.49 -7.11 -14.73
N ILE A 228 12.29 -5.96 -14.12
CA ILE A 228 11.02 -5.60 -13.49
C ILE A 228 10.41 -4.40 -14.19
N THR A 229 9.08 -4.30 -14.14
CA THR A 229 8.40 -3.08 -14.54
C THR A 229 7.75 -2.43 -13.33
N TYR A 230 8.17 -1.22 -13.03
CA TYR A 230 7.64 -0.44 -11.92
C TYR A 230 6.42 0.35 -12.38
N HIS A 231 5.25 -0.03 -11.87
CA HIS A 231 4.04 0.77 -11.96
C HIS A 231 3.99 1.78 -10.82
N SER A 232 4.30 3.03 -11.15
CA SER A 232 4.12 4.14 -10.22
C SER A 232 2.63 4.43 -10.05
N ALA A 233 2.08 4.22 -8.85
CA ALA A 233 0.66 4.46 -8.59
C ALA A 233 0.34 5.96 -8.67
N CYS A 234 -0.83 6.32 -9.21
CA CYS A 234 -1.22 7.73 -9.37
C CYS A 234 -1.34 8.48 -8.02
N SER A 235 -1.69 7.78 -6.94
CA SER A 235 -1.69 8.31 -5.57
C SER A 235 -0.29 8.68 -5.09
N MET A 236 0.76 7.96 -5.52
CA MET A 236 2.14 8.34 -5.24
C MET A 236 2.54 9.56 -6.07
N GLN A 237 2.39 9.48 -7.39
CA GLN A 237 2.86 10.51 -8.33
C GLN A 237 2.17 11.86 -8.12
N HIS A 238 0.84 11.86 -8.03
CA HIS A 238 0.05 13.08 -8.06
C HIS A 238 -0.43 13.49 -6.68
N GLY A 239 -0.79 12.50 -5.85
CA GLY A 239 -1.22 12.65 -4.47
C GLY A 239 -0.06 13.08 -3.57
N GLN A 240 0.92 12.20 -3.42
CA GLN A 240 2.04 12.37 -2.51
C GLN A 240 3.28 13.05 -3.12
N LYS A 241 3.32 13.22 -4.45
CA LYS A 241 4.47 13.74 -5.21
C LYS A 241 5.74 12.87 -5.14
N ILE A 242 5.56 11.58 -4.86
CA ILE A 242 6.63 10.59 -4.79
C ILE A 242 6.78 9.96 -6.17
N THR A 243 7.99 10.02 -6.74
CA THR A 243 8.23 9.59 -8.12
C THR A 243 9.49 8.74 -8.26
N GLN A 244 10.64 9.18 -7.73
CA GLN A 244 11.93 8.54 -7.99
C GLN A 244 12.33 7.57 -6.88
N GLU A 245 11.94 7.83 -5.64
CA GLU A 245 12.33 7.10 -4.43
C GLU A 245 12.14 5.59 -4.58
N PRO A 246 10.96 5.07 -5.01
CA PRO A 246 10.77 3.63 -5.14
C PRO A 246 11.66 3.03 -6.23
N LYS A 247 11.85 3.75 -7.35
CA LYS A 247 12.69 3.29 -8.47
C LYS A 247 14.16 3.27 -8.08
N THR A 248 14.62 4.28 -7.35
CA THR A 248 15.99 4.36 -6.86
C THR A 248 16.28 3.24 -5.86
N LEU A 249 15.38 2.97 -4.91
CA LEU A 249 15.49 1.84 -3.99
C LEU A 249 15.60 0.51 -4.73
N LEU A 250 14.71 0.26 -5.70
CA LEU A 250 14.73 -0.98 -6.50
C LEU A 250 16.01 -1.10 -7.35
N LYS A 251 16.53 -0.01 -7.91
CA LYS A 251 17.82 -0.01 -8.63
C LYS A 251 19.00 -0.27 -7.69
N ARG A 252 19.03 0.33 -6.50
CA ARG A 252 20.05 0.08 -5.47
C ARG A 252 20.03 -1.37 -4.99
N ALA A 253 18.84 -1.96 -4.91
CA ALA A 253 18.65 -3.38 -4.66
C ALA A 253 19.09 -4.29 -5.83
N GLY A 254 19.52 -3.75 -6.97
CA GLY A 254 20.08 -4.48 -8.12
C GLY A 254 19.09 -4.83 -9.23
N PHE A 255 17.80 -4.47 -9.11
CA PHE A 255 16.83 -4.79 -10.14
C PHE A 255 17.02 -3.96 -11.42
N LYS A 256 16.77 -4.58 -12.58
CA LYS A 256 16.73 -3.90 -13.88
C LYS A 256 15.36 -3.24 -14.08
N VAL A 257 15.19 -2.05 -13.51
CA VAL A 257 13.91 -1.33 -13.47
C VAL A 257 13.55 -0.70 -14.83
N LYS A 258 12.40 -1.09 -15.38
CA LYS A 258 11.73 -0.40 -16.49
C LYS A 258 10.51 0.37 -15.99
N GLU A 259 10.22 1.50 -16.62
CA GLU A 259 9.02 2.28 -16.35
C GLU A 259 7.93 1.94 -17.36
N VAL A 260 6.68 2.01 -16.92
CA VAL A 260 5.53 1.75 -17.79
C VAL A 260 5.39 2.89 -18.80
N PRO A 261 5.32 2.62 -20.12
CA PRO A 261 4.88 3.61 -21.09
C PRO A 261 3.52 4.20 -20.68
N GLU A 262 3.37 5.51 -20.76
CA GLU A 262 2.17 6.20 -20.24
C GLU A 262 1.97 5.96 -18.74
N GLY A 263 3.07 5.93 -17.98
CA GLY A 263 3.10 5.62 -16.55
C GLY A 263 2.19 6.50 -15.69
N HIS A 264 1.93 7.74 -16.12
CA HIS A 264 1.04 8.70 -15.46
C HIS A 264 -0.45 8.29 -15.51
N LEU A 265 -0.86 7.48 -16.47
CA LEU A 265 -2.26 7.03 -16.56
C LEU A 265 -2.60 6.07 -15.43
N CYS A 266 -3.78 6.27 -14.83
CA CYS A 266 -4.33 5.43 -13.76
C CYS A 266 -4.53 3.97 -14.24
N CYS A 267 -4.37 3.02 -13.31
CA CYS A 267 -4.64 1.60 -13.56
C CYS A 267 -6.14 1.26 -13.60
N GLY A 268 -7.02 2.19 -13.22
CA GLY A 268 -8.48 2.01 -13.18
C GLY A 268 -9.07 1.64 -11.81
N SER A 269 -8.23 1.32 -10.80
CA SER A 269 -8.72 0.98 -9.45
C SER A 269 -9.39 2.16 -8.75
N ALA A 270 -8.62 3.22 -8.47
CA ALA A 270 -9.03 4.44 -7.78
C ALA A 270 -9.96 4.22 -6.56
N GLY A 271 -9.59 3.26 -5.69
CA GLY A 271 -10.33 2.92 -4.48
C GLY A 271 -11.55 2.06 -4.77
N THR A 272 -12.68 2.70 -5.07
CA THR A 272 -13.95 2.03 -5.40
C THR A 272 -14.41 2.27 -6.83
N TYR A 273 -13.65 3.05 -7.62
CA TYR A 273 -14.07 3.44 -8.96
C TYR A 273 -14.23 2.24 -9.90
N ASN A 274 -13.37 1.22 -9.79
CA ASN A 274 -13.52 -0.02 -10.55
C ASN A 274 -14.82 -0.79 -10.25
N LEU A 275 -15.41 -0.61 -9.07
CA LEU A 275 -16.71 -1.20 -8.70
C LEU A 275 -17.88 -0.36 -9.20
N LEU A 276 -17.73 0.98 -9.16
CA LEU A 276 -18.77 1.92 -9.55
C LEU A 276 -18.85 2.16 -11.06
N GLN A 277 -17.70 2.10 -11.75
CA GLN A 277 -17.51 2.40 -13.17
C GLN A 277 -16.64 1.33 -13.87
N PRO A 278 -17.09 0.06 -13.89
CA PRO A 278 -16.26 -1.07 -14.32
C PRO A 278 -15.81 -1.01 -15.78
N ALA A 279 -16.62 -0.44 -16.68
CA ALA A 279 -16.27 -0.34 -18.10
C ALA A 279 -15.04 0.57 -18.32
N ILE A 280 -15.03 1.76 -17.69
CA ILE A 280 -13.91 2.71 -17.79
C ILE A 280 -12.68 2.13 -17.11
N ALA A 281 -12.84 1.54 -15.92
CA ALA A 281 -11.75 0.92 -15.18
C ALA A 281 -11.10 -0.24 -15.96
N THR A 282 -11.90 -1.03 -16.67
CA THR A 282 -11.43 -2.11 -17.55
C THR A 282 -10.61 -1.56 -18.70
N ARG A 283 -11.12 -0.54 -19.42
CA ARG A 283 -10.37 0.10 -20.52
C ARG A 283 -9.02 0.68 -20.08
N LEU A 284 -8.99 1.33 -18.90
CA LEU A 284 -7.75 1.87 -18.32
C LEU A 284 -6.77 0.75 -17.95
N ARG A 285 -7.27 -0.31 -17.32
CA ARG A 285 -6.47 -1.49 -16.96
C ARG A 285 -5.88 -2.15 -18.19
N ASP A 286 -6.67 -2.41 -19.23
CA ASP A 286 -6.21 -3.15 -20.42
C ASP A 286 -5.12 -2.37 -21.14
N ARG A 287 -5.28 -1.04 -21.28
CA ARG A 287 -4.22 -0.17 -21.79
C ARG A 287 -2.95 -0.22 -20.92
N LYS A 288 -3.12 -0.21 -19.59
CA LYS A 288 -2.00 -0.27 -18.65
C LYS A 288 -1.24 -1.59 -18.76
N VAL A 289 -1.95 -2.72 -18.79
CA VAL A 289 -1.38 -4.06 -18.93
C VAL A 289 -0.65 -4.19 -20.26
N ALA A 290 -1.26 -3.78 -21.38
CA ALA A 290 -0.62 -3.83 -22.69
C ALA A 290 0.71 -3.06 -22.70
N ASN A 291 0.77 -1.88 -22.06
CA ASN A 291 2.03 -1.12 -21.94
C ASN A 291 3.05 -1.79 -21.01
N ILE A 292 2.61 -2.44 -19.92
CA ILE A 292 3.49 -3.21 -19.05
C ILE A 292 4.08 -4.41 -19.79
N GLU A 293 3.29 -5.18 -20.52
CA GLU A 293 3.76 -6.40 -21.18
C GLU A 293 4.76 -6.11 -22.30
N ARG A 294 4.65 -4.93 -22.94
CA ARG A 294 5.63 -4.46 -23.95
C ARG A 294 7.05 -4.30 -23.41
N THR A 295 7.23 -4.07 -22.11
CA THR A 295 8.57 -3.96 -21.51
C THR A 295 9.18 -5.34 -21.16
N ARG A 296 8.41 -6.42 -21.37
CA ARG A 296 8.77 -7.82 -21.11
C ARG A 296 9.36 -8.06 -19.70
N PRO A 297 8.66 -7.65 -18.63
CA PRO A 297 9.15 -7.88 -17.28
C PRO A 297 8.98 -9.35 -16.88
N GLN A 298 9.80 -9.80 -15.94
CA GLN A 298 9.56 -11.05 -15.21
C GLN A 298 8.43 -10.90 -14.20
N PHE A 299 8.28 -9.70 -13.62
CA PHE A 299 7.18 -9.36 -12.72
C PHE A 299 6.99 -7.84 -12.59
N ILE A 300 5.83 -7.45 -12.07
CA ILE A 300 5.36 -6.07 -11.92
C ILE A 300 5.55 -5.65 -10.46
N VAL A 301 5.98 -4.40 -10.25
CA VAL A 301 6.21 -3.85 -8.91
C VAL A 301 5.42 -2.55 -8.73
N THR A 302 4.76 -2.36 -7.59
CA THR A 302 4.02 -1.13 -7.28
C THR A 302 3.88 -0.89 -5.78
N GLY A 303 3.51 0.33 -5.39
CA GLY A 303 3.31 0.78 -4.00
C GLY A 303 1.84 0.89 -3.57
N ASN A 304 0.93 0.09 -4.16
CA ASN A 304 -0.51 0.21 -3.90
C ASN A 304 -1.27 -1.10 -4.14
N ILE A 305 -1.86 -1.66 -3.08
CA ILE A 305 -2.65 -2.90 -3.15
C ILE A 305 -3.88 -2.80 -4.09
N GLY A 306 -4.49 -1.62 -4.21
CA GLY A 306 -5.59 -1.38 -5.15
C GLY A 306 -5.13 -1.46 -6.61
N CYS A 307 -3.94 -0.93 -6.91
CA CYS A 307 -3.32 -1.08 -8.24
C CYS A 307 -2.94 -2.53 -8.52
N MET A 308 -2.35 -3.23 -7.54
CA MET A 308 -2.03 -4.66 -7.67
C MET A 308 -3.29 -5.47 -8.02
N SER A 309 -4.34 -5.31 -7.24
CA SER A 309 -5.61 -6.04 -7.41
C SER A 309 -6.23 -5.77 -8.78
N GLN A 310 -6.24 -4.51 -9.24
CA GLN A 310 -6.81 -4.17 -10.54
C GLN A 310 -5.98 -4.72 -11.70
N ILE A 311 -4.66 -4.53 -11.68
CA ILE A 311 -3.77 -4.98 -12.77
C ILE A 311 -3.78 -6.51 -12.87
N ALA A 312 -3.80 -7.22 -11.74
CA ALA A 312 -3.85 -8.68 -11.69
C ALA A 312 -5.09 -9.29 -12.36
N THR A 313 -6.16 -8.52 -12.59
CA THR A 313 -7.33 -9.02 -13.35
C THR A 313 -7.14 -9.01 -14.87
N GLY A 314 -6.03 -8.46 -15.38
CA GLY A 314 -5.76 -8.33 -16.80
C GLY A 314 -4.49 -9.04 -17.29
N THR A 315 -3.69 -9.64 -16.41
CA THR A 315 -2.43 -10.32 -16.76
C THR A 315 -2.12 -11.46 -15.79
N GLU A 316 -1.37 -12.45 -16.25
CA GLU A 316 -0.86 -13.56 -15.42
C GLU A 316 0.54 -13.28 -14.86
N LEU A 317 1.16 -12.15 -15.24
CA LEU A 317 2.44 -11.71 -14.68
C LEU A 317 2.33 -11.55 -13.16
N PRO A 318 3.31 -12.06 -12.38
CA PRO A 318 3.34 -11.83 -10.95
C PRO A 318 3.39 -10.33 -10.64
N ILE A 319 2.69 -9.93 -9.58
CA ILE A 319 2.70 -8.56 -9.09
C ILE A 319 3.07 -8.58 -7.62
N VAL A 320 4.04 -7.78 -7.24
CA VAL A 320 4.54 -7.68 -5.87
C VAL A 320 4.61 -6.23 -5.42
N HIS A 321 4.54 -6.05 -4.11
CA HIS A 321 4.73 -4.74 -3.50
C HIS A 321 6.22 -4.39 -3.45
N THR A 322 6.57 -3.11 -3.61
CA THR A 322 7.97 -2.63 -3.48
C THR A 322 8.63 -3.12 -2.20
N VAL A 323 7.91 -3.05 -1.07
CA VAL A 323 8.44 -3.44 0.25
C VAL A 323 8.71 -4.95 0.37
N GLN A 324 7.91 -5.80 -0.31
CA GLN A 324 8.12 -7.25 -0.29
C GLN A 324 9.42 -7.63 -1.01
N LEU A 325 9.77 -6.91 -2.09
CA LEU A 325 11.05 -7.11 -2.75
C LEU A 325 12.22 -6.62 -1.91
N LEU A 326 12.09 -5.47 -1.26
CA LEU A 326 13.17 -4.94 -0.41
C LEU A 326 13.39 -5.83 0.83
N ASP A 327 12.31 -6.34 1.44
CA ASP A 327 12.40 -7.35 2.50
C ASP A 327 13.12 -8.60 1.98
N TRP A 328 12.65 -9.18 0.87
CA TRP A 328 13.24 -10.38 0.29
C TRP A 328 14.74 -10.24 0.03
N VAL A 329 15.17 -9.18 -0.65
CA VAL A 329 16.58 -9.04 -1.04
C VAL A 329 17.51 -8.77 0.14
N THR A 330 16.97 -8.29 1.26
CA THR A 330 17.72 -8.10 2.51
C THR A 330 17.56 -9.27 3.50
N GLY A 331 16.96 -10.37 3.04
CA GLY A 331 16.90 -11.67 3.73
C GLY A 331 15.52 -12.04 4.28
N GLY A 332 14.46 -11.39 3.83
CA GLY A 332 13.08 -11.84 4.04
C GLY A 332 12.75 -13.03 3.15
N PRO A 333 11.60 -13.68 3.35
CA PRO A 333 11.17 -14.77 2.47
C PRO A 333 10.85 -14.25 1.07
N ILE A 334 10.98 -15.12 0.07
CA ILE A 334 10.51 -14.84 -1.29
C ILE A 334 9.01 -14.46 -1.27
N PRO A 335 8.58 -13.39 -1.98
CA PRO A 335 7.17 -13.03 -2.03
C PRO A 335 6.36 -14.15 -2.69
N VAL A 336 5.22 -14.52 -2.09
CA VAL A 336 4.36 -15.62 -2.58
C VAL A 336 4.04 -15.55 -4.08
N PRO A 337 3.79 -14.38 -4.72
CA PRO A 337 3.56 -14.33 -6.15
C PRO A 337 4.75 -14.78 -7.03
N LEU A 338 5.98 -14.75 -6.49
CA LEU A 338 7.23 -15.14 -7.15
C LEU A 338 7.69 -16.56 -6.81
N ASP A 339 7.16 -17.15 -5.74
CA ASP A 339 7.50 -18.51 -5.31
C ASP A 339 7.25 -19.53 -6.44
N GLY A 340 8.26 -20.35 -6.73
CA GLY A 340 8.29 -21.30 -7.85
C GLY A 340 8.33 -20.67 -9.26
N LYS A 341 8.32 -19.34 -9.39
CA LYS A 341 8.39 -18.62 -10.68
C LYS A 341 9.72 -17.92 -10.93
N VAL A 342 10.50 -17.73 -9.87
CA VAL A 342 11.82 -17.11 -9.91
C VAL A 342 12.78 -17.98 -9.10
N GLU A 343 13.97 -18.21 -9.63
CA GLU A 343 15.04 -18.94 -8.92
C GLU A 343 15.67 -18.02 -7.88
N GLU A 344 15.67 -18.44 -6.62
CA GLU A 344 16.35 -17.74 -5.54
C GLU A 344 17.80 -18.22 -5.46
N ARG A 345 18.73 -17.32 -5.77
CA ARG A 345 20.17 -17.58 -5.70
C ARG A 345 20.79 -16.72 -4.61
N PRO A 346 21.43 -17.31 -3.58
CA PRO A 346 22.19 -16.54 -2.61
C PRO A 346 23.31 -15.75 -3.31
N VAL A 347 23.57 -14.53 -2.85
CA VAL A 347 24.76 -13.80 -3.30
C VAL A 347 25.99 -14.56 -2.83
N ALA A 348 26.88 -14.92 -3.75
CA ALA A 348 28.15 -15.55 -3.39
C ALA A 348 28.88 -14.68 -2.35
N PRO A 349 29.47 -15.27 -1.29
CA PRO A 349 30.27 -14.51 -0.34
C PRO A 349 31.33 -13.72 -1.12
N ALA A 350 31.52 -12.44 -0.76
CA ALA A 350 32.56 -11.64 -1.37
C ALA A 350 33.88 -12.40 -1.24
N ALA A 351 34.57 -12.64 -2.36
CA ALA A 351 35.89 -13.26 -2.33
C ALA A 351 36.76 -12.46 -1.36
N GLU A 352 37.38 -13.13 -0.38
CA GLU A 352 38.34 -12.49 0.50
C GLU A 352 39.38 -11.76 -0.36
N PRO A 353 39.74 -10.51 -0.01
CA PRO A 353 40.82 -9.83 -0.70
C PRO A 353 42.05 -10.73 -0.62
N ALA A 354 42.59 -11.12 -1.78
CA ALA A 354 43.79 -11.93 -1.86
C ALA A 354 44.87 -11.28 -0.98
N ALA A 355 45.38 -12.06 -0.02
CA ALA A 355 46.43 -11.60 0.87
C ALA A 355 47.57 -10.99 0.02
N PRO A 356 48.10 -9.81 0.40
CA PRO A 356 49.20 -9.22 -0.34
C PRO A 356 50.34 -10.24 -0.39
N ALA A 357 50.79 -10.54 -1.61
CA ALA A 357 51.93 -11.42 -1.83
C ALA A 357 53.10 -10.86 -1.02
N VAL A 358 53.51 -11.59 0.01
CA VAL A 358 54.72 -11.29 0.75
C VAL A 358 55.87 -11.47 -0.24
N ALA A 359 56.43 -10.36 -0.71
CA ALA A 359 57.66 -10.36 -1.45
C ALA A 359 58.75 -10.90 -0.52
N ALA A 360 59.29 -12.06 -0.86
CA ALA A 360 60.51 -12.56 -0.24
C ALA A 360 61.69 -11.81 -0.86
N GLU A 361 62.41 -11.04 -0.06
CA GLU A 361 63.79 -10.61 -0.29
C GLU A 361 64.66 -11.07 0.88
#